data_AF-A0A377A879-F1
#
_entry.id   AF-A0A377A879-F1
#
_cell.length_a   1.000
_cell.length_b   1.000
_cell.length_c   1.000
_cell.angle_alpha   90.00
_cell.angle_beta   90.00
_cell.angle_gamma   90.00
#
_symmetry.space_group_name_H-M   'P 1'
#
loop_
_entity.id
_entity.type
_entity.pdbx_description
1 polymer ?
#
loop_
_entity_poly.entity_id
_entity_poly.type
_entity_poly.pdbx_seq_one_letter_code
_entity_poly.pdbx_strand_id
1 'polypeptide(L)'
;MIQDAFVRQRARQLYWQGYPPAEISRLMGINPNTIYAWKKRDQWDETPPVQRVTQSIDARLIQLTEKKNKTGGDFKEIDLLTRQLKKLHDGQPDATATGKKSRAKKLKNHFTQEQIAALREKIISRLEWHQRGWFDSLTLCREAGIRNRMILKSRQIGATWYFAQEALLMALRDDVAQPYQRNQIFFVCVASSGVPV
;
A
#
# COMPACT_ATOMS: atom_id res chain seq x y z
N MET A 1 3.64 36.76 36.51
CA MET A 1 3.48 37.15 35.08
C MET A 1 2.66 36.09 34.32
N ILE A 2 1.39 35.89 34.65
CA ILE A 2 0.51 34.95 33.93
C ILE A 2 -0.07 35.60 32.65
N GLN A 3 -0.22 36.93 32.68
CA GLN A 3 -0.74 37.73 31.56
C GLN A 3 0.15 37.63 30.30
N ASP A 4 1.47 37.71 30.46
CA ASP A 4 2.41 37.71 29.33
C ASP A 4 2.41 36.39 28.54
N ALA A 5 2.20 35.25 29.21
CA ALA A 5 2.17 33.95 28.56
C ALA A 5 0.94 33.81 27.64
N PHE A 6 -0.24 34.24 28.13
CA PHE A 6 -1.46 34.24 27.34
C PHE A 6 -1.38 35.18 26.14
N VAL A 7 -0.86 36.39 26.37
CA VAL A 7 -0.69 37.41 25.32
C VAL A 7 0.27 36.92 24.24
N ARG A 8 1.39 36.28 24.62
CA ARG A 8 2.34 35.67 23.68
C ARG A 8 1.72 34.53 22.88
N GLN A 9 0.94 33.66 23.51
CA GLN A 9 0.24 32.56 22.82
C GLN A 9 -0.80 33.09 21.83
N ARG A 10 -1.53 34.15 22.19
CA ARG A 10 -2.51 34.80 21.31
C ARG A 10 -1.83 35.46 20.11
N ALA A 11 -0.72 36.16 20.33
CA ALA A 11 0.08 36.74 19.24
C ALA A 11 0.61 35.66 18.28
N ARG A 12 1.06 34.51 18.79
CA ARG A 12 1.50 33.37 17.98
C ARG A 12 0.37 32.79 17.11
N GLN A 13 -0.83 32.67 17.66
CA GLN A 13 -2.00 32.20 16.91
C GLN A 13 -2.36 33.15 15.76
N LEU A 14 -2.36 34.47 16.01
CA LEU A 14 -2.61 35.47 14.96
C LEU A 14 -1.55 35.41 13.86
N TYR A 15 -0.29 35.18 14.21
CA TYR A 15 0.77 34.99 13.21
C TYR A 15 0.51 33.77 12.31
N TRP A 16 0.10 32.64 12.87
CA TRP A 16 -0.23 31.45 12.09
C TRP A 16 -1.52 31.56 11.29
N GLN A 17 -2.39 32.53 11.61
CA GLN A 17 -3.54 32.89 10.77
C GLN A 17 -3.15 33.73 9.55
N GLY A 18 -1.89 34.19 9.45
CA GLY A 18 -1.36 34.94 8.31
C GLY A 18 -1.21 36.45 8.55
N TYR A 19 -1.50 36.95 9.76
CA TYR A 19 -1.32 38.37 10.06
C TYR A 19 0.17 38.75 10.17
N PRO A 20 0.63 39.83 9.54
CA PRO A 20 2.00 40.30 9.71
C PRO A 20 2.22 40.84 11.13
N PRO A 21 3.45 40.75 11.70
CA PRO A 21 3.76 41.22 13.06
C PRO A 21 3.35 42.67 13.35
N ALA A 22 3.39 43.55 12.34
CA ALA A 22 2.96 44.94 12.45
C ALA A 22 1.44 45.08 12.67
N GLU A 23 0.64 44.21 12.07
CA GLU A 23 -0.82 44.22 12.23
C GLU A 23 -1.23 43.56 13.55
N ILE A 24 -0.52 42.50 13.96
CA ILE A 24 -0.68 41.89 15.30
C ILE A 24 -0.40 42.92 16.39
N SER A 25 0.63 43.75 16.22
CA SER A 25 0.95 44.86 17.13
C SER A 25 -0.23 45.82 17.28
N ARG A 26 -0.85 46.22 16.15
CA ARG A 26 -2.02 47.13 16.15
C ARG A 26 -3.24 46.49 16.81
N LEU A 27 -3.52 45.22 16.52
CA LEU A 27 -4.67 44.49 17.05
C LEU A 27 -4.58 44.25 18.55
N MET A 28 -3.37 43.94 19.06
CA MET A 28 -3.16 43.57 20.45
C MET A 28 -2.68 44.74 21.33
N GLY A 29 -2.29 45.88 20.73
CA GLY A 29 -1.74 47.04 21.45
C GLY A 29 -0.33 46.81 22.02
N ILE A 30 0.46 45.90 21.43
CA ILE A 30 1.79 45.50 21.92
C ILE A 30 2.87 46.12 21.05
N ASN A 31 4.01 46.50 21.64
CA ASN A 31 5.16 46.99 20.88
C ASN A 31 5.60 45.98 19.79
N PRO A 32 5.74 46.40 18.51
CA PRO A 32 6.18 45.53 17.43
C PRO A 32 7.48 44.78 17.73
N ASN A 33 8.44 45.43 18.40
CA ASN A 33 9.74 44.84 18.74
C ASN A 33 9.60 43.62 19.64
N THR A 34 8.62 43.63 20.54
CA THR A 34 8.31 42.51 21.42
C THR A 34 7.80 41.30 20.63
N ILE A 35 6.96 41.53 19.61
CA ILE A 35 6.44 40.47 18.74
C ILE A 35 7.57 39.88 17.87
N TYR A 36 8.44 40.72 17.31
CA TYR A 36 9.62 40.24 16.57
C TYR A 36 10.58 39.45 17.46
N ALA A 37 10.77 39.86 18.71
CA ALA A 37 11.57 39.13 19.68
C ALA A 37 10.98 37.75 20.00
N TRP A 38 9.66 37.63 20.16
CA TRP A 38 8.98 36.35 20.37
C TRP A 38 9.05 35.45 19.14
N LYS A 39 8.79 36.01 17.95
CA LYS A 39 8.91 35.30 16.68
C LYS A 39 10.29 34.66 16.53
N LYS A 40 11.35 35.41 16.84
CA LYS A 40 12.75 34.92 16.77
C LYS A 40 13.05 33.88 17.85
N ARG A 41 12.62 34.11 19.09
CA ARG A 41 12.91 33.22 20.23
C ARG A 41 12.22 31.86 20.10
N ASP A 42 10.97 31.84 19.65
CA ASP A 42 10.17 30.62 19.50
C ASP A 42 10.16 30.06 18.08
N GLN A 43 10.96 30.64 17.17
CA GLN A 43 11.13 30.17 15.79
C GLN A 43 9.78 29.86 15.11
N TRP A 44 8.86 30.84 15.13
CA TRP A 44 7.48 30.62 14.64
C TRP A 44 7.42 30.17 13.18
N ASP A 45 8.44 30.52 12.38
CA ASP A 45 8.58 30.16 10.97
C ASP A 45 9.00 28.68 10.79
N GLU A 46 9.83 28.15 11.69
CA GLU A 46 10.39 26.80 11.59
C GLU A 46 9.43 25.72 12.11
N THR A 47 8.37 26.12 12.82
CA THR A 47 7.37 25.16 13.34
C THR A 47 6.67 24.45 12.17
N PRO A 48 6.71 23.11 12.07
CA PRO A 48 6.04 22.38 10.99
C PRO A 48 4.52 22.62 10.97
N PRO A 49 3.87 22.68 9.79
CA PRO A 49 2.42 22.91 9.70
C PRO A 49 1.58 21.92 10.51
N VAL A 50 1.99 20.64 10.55
CA VAL A 50 1.32 19.60 11.34
C VAL A 50 1.29 19.97 12.83
N GLN A 51 2.41 20.43 13.37
CA GLN A 51 2.53 20.81 14.77
C GLN A 51 1.67 22.05 15.10
N ARG A 52 1.57 23.02 14.17
CA ARG A 52 0.69 24.20 14.32
C ARG A 52 -0.78 23.81 14.40
N VAL A 53 -1.20 22.89 13.54
CA VAL A 53 -2.58 22.37 13.49
C VAL A 53 -2.88 21.57 14.75
N THR A 54 -1.99 20.69 15.19
CA THR A 54 -2.13 19.93 16.44
C THR A 54 -2.33 20.83 17.64
N GLN A 55 -1.49 21.86 17.81
CA GLN A 55 -1.64 22.81 18.92
C GLN A 55 -2.96 23.58 18.90
N SER A 56 -3.48 23.87 17.70
CA SER A 56 -4.75 24.55 17.54
C SER A 56 -5.94 23.63 17.87
N ILE A 57 -5.85 22.36 17.49
CA ILE A 57 -6.81 21.31 17.83
C ILE A 57 -6.84 21.08 19.35
N ASP A 58 -5.67 20.96 20.00
CA ASP A 58 -5.57 20.74 21.44
C ASP A 58 -6.18 21.90 22.24
N ALA A 59 -5.88 23.15 21.84
CA ALA A 59 -6.46 24.33 22.48
C ALA A 59 -7.99 24.36 22.37
N ARG A 60 -8.54 23.95 21.22
CA ARG A 60 -9.99 23.88 21.01
C ARG A 60 -10.62 22.74 21.81
N LEU A 61 -9.98 21.59 21.90
CA LEU A 61 -10.43 20.47 22.71
C LEU A 61 -10.51 20.85 24.19
N ILE A 62 -9.49 21.52 24.74
CA ILE A 62 -9.50 21.98 26.14
C ILE A 62 -10.72 22.89 26.39
N GLN A 63 -10.95 23.88 25.53
CA GLN A 63 -12.12 24.78 25.64
C GLN A 63 -13.46 24.03 25.61
N LEU A 64 -13.61 23.07 24.69
CA LEU A 64 -14.84 22.26 24.57
C LEU A 64 -15.03 21.34 25.78
N THR A 65 -13.94 20.83 26.35
CA THR A 65 -14.01 19.97 27.54
C THR A 65 -14.39 20.73 28.80
N GLU A 66 -13.95 21.99 28.94
CA GLU A 66 -14.19 22.87 30.10
C GLU A 66 -15.60 23.51 30.09
N LYS A 67 -16.28 23.51 28.95
CA LYS A 67 -17.65 24.04 28.82
C LYS A 67 -18.61 23.29 29.75
N LYS A 68 -19.28 24.03 30.66
CA LYS A 68 -20.20 23.48 31.69
C LYS A 68 -21.49 22.87 31.10
N ASN A 69 -22.09 23.51 30.10
CA ASN A 69 -23.29 23.01 29.41
C ASN A 69 -22.92 22.52 28.01
N LYS A 70 -22.78 21.21 27.84
CA LYS A 70 -22.39 20.58 26.57
C LYS A 70 -23.62 20.29 25.72
N THR A 71 -23.65 20.82 24.50
CA THR A 71 -24.69 20.54 23.52
C THR A 71 -24.30 19.30 22.68
N GLY A 72 -25.27 18.60 22.09
CA GLY A 72 -24.99 17.48 21.17
C GLY A 72 -24.04 17.83 20.01
N GLY A 73 -24.00 19.10 19.60
CA GLY A 73 -23.03 19.61 18.62
C GLY A 73 -21.59 19.62 19.15
N ASP A 74 -21.38 19.98 20.42
CA ASP A 74 -20.04 20.03 21.03
C ASP A 74 -19.43 18.62 21.11
N PHE A 75 -20.24 17.60 21.43
CA PHE A 75 -19.78 16.21 21.46
C PHE A 75 -19.32 15.72 20.07
N LYS A 76 -20.02 16.13 19.01
CA LYS A 76 -19.62 15.82 17.62
C LYS A 76 -18.33 16.53 17.24
N GLU A 77 -18.14 17.79 17.67
CA GLU A 77 -16.91 18.55 17.43
C GLU A 77 -15.72 17.88 18.14
N ILE A 78 -15.87 17.50 19.42
CA ILE A 78 -14.84 16.77 20.18
C ILE A 78 -14.45 15.47 19.46
N ASP A 79 -15.44 14.68 19.02
CA ASP A 79 -15.19 13.40 18.35
C ASP A 79 -14.50 13.60 16.98
N LEU A 80 -14.90 14.61 16.22
CA LEU A 80 -14.26 14.95 14.94
C LEU A 80 -12.81 15.42 15.14
N LEU A 81 -12.56 16.32 16.09
CA LEU A 81 -11.24 16.84 16.42
C LEU A 81 -10.31 15.72 16.91
N THR A 82 -10.82 14.82 17.77
CA THR A 82 -10.05 13.67 18.27
C THR A 82 -9.69 12.70 17.13
N ARG A 83 -10.60 12.49 16.17
CA ARG A 83 -10.31 11.69 14.97
C ARG A 83 -9.28 12.33 14.04
N GLN A 84 -9.33 13.65 13.87
CA GLN A 84 -8.33 14.39 13.09
C GLN A 84 -6.96 14.32 13.74
N LEU A 85 -6.88 14.49 15.06
CA LEU A 85 -5.64 14.35 15.83
C LEU A 85 -5.02 12.97 15.65
N LYS A 86 -5.83 11.91 15.76
CA LYS A 86 -5.39 10.52 15.53
C LYS A 86 -4.86 10.31 14.11
N LYS A 87 -5.52 10.86 13.09
CA LYS A 87 -5.05 10.76 11.69
C LYS A 87 -3.73 11.50 11.46
N LEU A 88 -3.56 12.66 12.07
CA LEU A 88 -2.31 13.42 11.97
C LEU A 88 -1.15 12.68 12.64
N HIS A 89 -1.41 12.03 13.78
CA HIS A 89 -0.43 11.21 14.48
C HIS A 89 -0.14 9.88 13.77
N ASP A 90 -1.15 9.19 13.22
CA ASP A 90 -0.94 7.95 12.46
C ASP A 90 -0.26 8.20 11.09
N GLY A 91 -0.32 9.44 10.58
CA GLY A 91 0.31 9.88 9.33
C GLY A 91 1.72 10.47 9.48
N GLN A 92 2.17 10.75 10.70
CA GLN A 92 3.58 11.04 10.96
C GLN A 92 4.33 9.71 11.19
N PRO A 93 5.46 9.45 10.50
CA PRO A 93 6.31 8.35 10.88
C PRO A 93 6.96 8.71 12.22
N ASP A 94 6.35 8.29 13.32
CA ASP A 94 7.00 8.31 14.63
C ASP A 94 8.31 7.54 14.52
N ALA A 95 9.43 8.27 14.57
CA ALA A 95 10.79 7.72 14.57
C ALA A 95 11.08 6.85 15.82
N THR A 96 10.11 6.67 16.72
CA THR A 96 10.25 5.93 17.98
C THR A 96 9.16 4.87 18.22
N ALA A 97 8.33 4.55 17.23
CA ALA A 97 7.34 3.47 17.33
C ALA A 97 7.80 2.21 16.56
N THR A 98 8.92 1.63 16.98
CA THR A 98 9.26 0.23 16.69
C THR A 98 8.17 -0.66 17.29
N GLY A 99 7.17 -1.06 16.50
CA GLY A 99 6.18 -2.03 16.99
C GLY A 99 4.89 -2.22 16.19
N LYS A 100 4.54 -1.39 15.20
CA LYS A 100 3.45 -1.76 14.29
C LYS A 100 3.99 -2.79 13.30
N LYS A 101 3.85 -4.08 13.65
CA LYS A 101 3.95 -5.21 12.71
C LYS A 101 3.19 -4.78 11.46
N SER A 102 3.93 -4.46 10.39
CA SER A 102 3.32 -4.28 9.09
C SER A 102 2.52 -5.57 8.89
N ARG A 103 1.19 -5.46 8.79
CA ARG A 103 0.37 -6.61 8.46
C ARG A 103 0.88 -7.00 7.09
N ALA A 104 1.72 -8.04 7.02
CA ALA A 104 2.31 -8.50 5.79
C ALA A 104 1.18 -8.54 4.78
N LYS A 105 1.27 -7.69 3.75
CA LYS A 105 0.24 -7.63 2.72
C LYS A 105 0.09 -9.07 2.26
N LYS A 106 -1.06 -9.70 2.47
CA LYS A 106 -1.31 -11.06 1.97
C LYS A 106 -0.98 -10.99 0.49
N LEU A 107 0.09 -11.66 0.06
CA LEU A 107 0.43 -11.73 -1.34
C LEU A 107 -0.80 -12.34 -2.03
N LYS A 108 -1.44 -11.56 -2.89
CA LYS A 108 -2.54 -12.07 -3.72
C LYS A 108 -1.94 -13.14 -4.62
N ASN A 109 -2.54 -14.32 -4.65
CA ASN A 109 -2.10 -15.47 -5.47
C ASN A 109 -0.79 -16.15 -5.02
N HIS A 110 -0.56 -16.27 -3.71
CA HIS A 110 0.55 -17.08 -3.18
C HIS A 110 0.14 -18.55 -3.06
N PHE A 111 0.83 -19.44 -3.78
CA PHE A 111 0.72 -20.89 -3.57
C PHE A 111 1.78 -21.33 -2.56
N THR A 112 1.39 -22.10 -1.54
CA THR A 112 2.37 -22.77 -0.67
C THR A 112 2.94 -24.00 -1.36
N GLN A 113 4.13 -24.45 -0.97
CA GLN A 113 4.76 -25.63 -1.58
C GLN A 113 3.88 -26.89 -1.50
N GLU A 114 3.15 -27.05 -0.39
CA GLU A 114 2.17 -28.12 -0.19
C GLU A 114 1.00 -28.02 -1.19
N GLN A 115 0.52 -26.79 -1.45
CA GLN A 115 -0.55 -26.56 -2.44
C GLN A 115 -0.06 -26.84 -3.86
N ILE A 116 1.20 -26.54 -4.18
CA ILE A 116 1.81 -26.84 -5.49
C ILE A 116 1.90 -28.35 -5.69
N ALA A 117 2.36 -29.10 -4.68
CA ALA A 117 2.43 -30.56 -4.73
C ALA A 117 1.04 -31.19 -4.92
N ALA A 118 0.05 -30.76 -4.14
CA ALA A 118 -1.33 -31.24 -4.27
C ALA A 118 -1.96 -30.87 -5.62
N LEU A 119 -1.63 -29.69 -6.17
CA LEU A 119 -2.08 -29.26 -7.49
C LEU A 119 -1.48 -30.17 -8.59
N ARG A 120 -0.19 -30.48 -8.50
CA ARG A 120 0.51 -31.37 -9.44
C ARG A 120 -0.12 -32.76 -9.46
N GLU A 121 -0.39 -33.34 -8.29
CA GLU A 121 -1.03 -34.65 -8.19
C GLU A 121 -2.43 -34.67 -8.81
N LYS A 122 -3.24 -33.63 -8.56
CA LYS A 122 -4.58 -33.49 -9.14
C LYS A 122 -4.57 -33.32 -10.66
N ILE A 123 -3.55 -32.65 -11.21
CA ILE A 123 -3.40 -32.48 -12.66
C ILE A 123 -3.02 -33.82 -13.31
N ILE A 124 -2.04 -34.53 -12.74
CA ILE A 124 -1.56 -35.80 -13.29
C ILE A 124 -2.62 -36.90 -13.19
N SER A 125 -3.41 -36.94 -12.13
CA SER A 125 -4.49 -37.94 -11.98
C SER A 125 -5.63 -37.76 -12.98
N ARG A 126 -5.91 -36.51 -13.39
CA ARG A 126 -6.92 -36.18 -14.42
C ARG A 126 -6.42 -36.32 -15.85
N LEU A 127 -5.15 -36.67 -16.03
CA LEU A 127 -4.48 -36.66 -17.32
C LEU A 127 -4.83 -37.91 -18.12
N GLU A 128 -5.41 -37.70 -19.30
CA GLU A 128 -5.71 -38.76 -20.26
C GLU A 128 -4.42 -39.36 -20.84
N TRP A 129 -4.49 -40.59 -21.36
CA TRP A 129 -3.33 -41.34 -21.84
C TRP A 129 -2.46 -40.58 -22.85
N HIS A 130 -3.07 -39.87 -23.80
CA HIS A 130 -2.33 -39.10 -24.82
C HIS A 130 -1.64 -37.87 -24.24
N GLN A 131 -2.22 -37.27 -23.20
CA GLN A 131 -1.66 -36.12 -22.51
C GLN A 131 -0.51 -36.55 -21.57
N ARG A 132 -0.56 -37.76 -21.02
CA ARG A 132 0.58 -38.38 -20.30
C ARG A 132 1.80 -38.49 -21.20
N GLY A 133 1.63 -38.91 -22.46
CA GLY A 133 2.73 -38.92 -23.43
C GLY A 133 3.38 -37.54 -23.64
N TRP A 134 2.58 -36.46 -23.65
CA TRP A 134 3.13 -35.10 -23.70
C TRP A 134 3.86 -34.71 -22.42
N PHE A 135 3.38 -35.14 -21.26
CA PHE A 135 4.03 -34.89 -19.98
C PHE A 135 5.37 -35.63 -19.87
N ASP A 136 5.44 -36.89 -20.29
CA ASP A 136 6.68 -37.65 -20.28
C ASP A 136 7.71 -37.07 -21.24
N SER A 137 7.26 -36.62 -22.42
CA SER A 137 8.13 -35.92 -23.37
C SER A 137 8.70 -34.61 -22.82
N LEU A 138 8.01 -33.95 -21.87
CA LEU A 138 8.52 -32.73 -21.23
C LEU A 138 9.76 -33.04 -20.39
N THR A 139 9.73 -34.14 -19.63
CA THR A 139 10.84 -34.60 -18.81
C THR A 139 12.04 -34.94 -19.68
N LEU A 140 11.83 -35.71 -20.75
CA LEU A 140 12.88 -36.09 -21.69
C LEU A 140 13.50 -34.87 -22.40
N CYS A 141 12.69 -33.94 -22.90
CA CYS A 141 13.19 -32.72 -23.53
C CYS A 141 13.96 -31.83 -22.54
N ARG A 142 13.54 -31.78 -21.28
CA ARG A 142 14.24 -31.03 -20.23
C ARG A 142 15.62 -31.62 -19.95
N GLU A 143 15.71 -32.95 -19.79
CA GLU A 143 16.98 -33.65 -19.58
C GLU A 143 17.92 -33.47 -20.77
N ALA A 144 17.38 -33.46 -22.00
CA ALA A 144 18.13 -33.19 -23.22
C ALA A 144 18.42 -31.71 -23.49
N GLY A 145 17.97 -30.77 -22.64
CA GLY A 145 18.15 -29.33 -22.85
C GLY A 145 17.38 -28.73 -24.04
N ILE A 146 16.41 -29.47 -24.60
CA ILE A 146 15.59 -29.07 -25.74
C ILE A 146 14.49 -28.12 -25.27
N ARG A 147 14.56 -26.86 -25.73
CA ARG A 147 13.59 -25.82 -25.35
C ARG A 147 12.30 -25.83 -26.18
N ASN A 148 12.39 -26.23 -27.45
CA ASN A 148 11.26 -26.19 -28.38
C ASN A 148 10.75 -27.60 -28.65
N ARG A 149 9.45 -27.83 -28.45
CA ARG A 149 8.80 -29.11 -28.75
C ARG A 149 7.82 -28.93 -29.90
N MET A 150 8.01 -29.72 -30.96
CA MET A 150 7.06 -29.79 -32.07
C MET A 150 6.12 -30.96 -31.80
N ILE A 151 4.89 -30.65 -31.40
CA ILE A 151 3.88 -31.65 -31.03
C ILE A 151 2.75 -31.63 -32.06
N LEU A 152 2.51 -32.77 -32.69
CA LEU A 152 1.32 -32.97 -33.52
C LEU A 152 0.10 -33.13 -32.61
N LYS A 153 -0.92 -32.29 -32.81
CA LYS A 153 -2.16 -32.33 -32.04
C LYS A 153 -3.39 -32.35 -32.95
N SER A 154 -4.42 -33.08 -32.54
CA SER A 154 -5.75 -33.02 -33.15
C SER A 154 -6.55 -31.81 -32.61
N ARG A 155 -7.63 -31.41 -33.32
CA ARG A 155 -8.39 -30.19 -33.00
C ARG A 155 -9.22 -30.28 -31.70
N GLN A 156 -9.60 -31.48 -31.26
CA GLN A 156 -10.58 -31.67 -30.18
C GLN A 156 -10.02 -32.39 -28.93
N ILE A 157 -8.70 -32.57 -28.81
CA ILE A 157 -8.09 -33.41 -27.76
C ILE A 157 -7.67 -32.64 -26.49
N GLY A 158 -8.23 -31.44 -26.29
CA GLY A 158 -7.98 -30.65 -25.07
C GLY A 158 -6.54 -30.12 -24.93
N ALA A 159 -5.82 -29.93 -26.04
CA ALA A 159 -4.42 -29.47 -26.02
C ALA A 159 -4.27 -28.15 -25.24
N THR A 160 -5.12 -27.15 -25.51
CA THR A 160 -5.07 -25.85 -24.82
C THR A 160 -5.22 -25.99 -23.29
N TRP A 161 -6.07 -26.91 -22.83
CA TRP A 161 -6.26 -27.18 -21.41
C TRP A 161 -5.00 -27.78 -20.78
N TYR A 162 -4.44 -28.82 -21.41
CA TYR A 162 -3.22 -29.47 -20.94
C TYR A 162 -2.05 -28.49 -20.85
N PHE A 163 -1.80 -27.75 -21.93
CA PHE A 163 -0.67 -26.83 -22.01
C PHE A 163 -0.80 -25.61 -21.10
N ALA A 164 -2.03 -25.16 -20.79
CA ALA A 164 -2.25 -24.15 -19.76
C ALA A 164 -1.84 -24.67 -18.37
N GLN A 165 -2.16 -25.93 -18.03
CA GLN A 165 -1.74 -26.56 -16.78
C GLN A 165 -0.23 -26.77 -16.74
N GLU A 166 0.36 -27.20 -17.86
CA GLU A 166 1.81 -27.33 -17.98
C GLU A 166 2.51 -25.98 -17.75
N ALA A 167 2.03 -24.91 -18.39
CA ALA A 167 2.58 -23.57 -18.21
C ALA A 167 2.45 -23.07 -16.76
N LEU A 168 1.33 -23.36 -16.09
CA LEU A 168 1.13 -23.05 -14.67
C LEU A 168 2.12 -23.81 -13.78
N LEU A 169 2.24 -25.13 -13.98
CA LEU A 169 3.20 -25.96 -13.23
C LEU A 169 4.64 -25.54 -13.51
N MET A 170 4.95 -25.07 -14.73
CA MET A 170 6.24 -24.48 -15.03
C MET A 170 6.47 -23.25 -14.17
N ALA A 171 5.56 -22.27 -14.24
CA ALA A 171 5.67 -20.98 -13.54
C ALA A 171 5.79 -21.10 -12.02
N LEU A 172 5.23 -22.17 -11.43
CA LEU A 172 5.28 -22.46 -10.00
C LEU A 172 6.56 -23.21 -9.56
N ARG A 173 7.52 -23.46 -10.45
CA ARG A 173 8.80 -24.08 -10.04
C ARG A 173 9.77 -23.04 -9.49
N ASP A 174 10.44 -23.43 -8.41
CA ASP A 174 11.50 -22.66 -7.76
C ASP A 174 12.90 -22.93 -8.33
N ASP A 175 13.01 -23.76 -9.37
CA ASP A 175 14.28 -24.18 -10.00
C ASP A 175 14.88 -23.14 -10.96
N VAL A 176 14.22 -21.99 -11.16
CA VAL A 176 14.60 -20.99 -12.17
C VAL A 176 15.19 -19.73 -11.53
N ALA A 177 16.35 -19.30 -12.04
CA ALA A 177 17.10 -18.14 -11.57
C ALA A 177 16.39 -16.78 -11.73
N GLN A 178 15.26 -16.72 -12.44
CA GLN A 178 14.53 -15.49 -12.76
C GLN A 178 13.12 -15.53 -12.16
N PRO A 179 12.60 -14.40 -11.63
CA PRO A 179 11.28 -14.33 -10.99
C PRO A 179 10.11 -14.46 -11.99
N TYR A 180 10.39 -14.59 -13.29
CA TYR A 180 9.39 -14.83 -14.33
C TYR A 180 9.87 -15.95 -15.27
N GLN A 181 8.95 -16.83 -15.66
CA GLN A 181 9.22 -17.86 -16.64
C GLN A 181 8.73 -17.46 -18.03
N ARG A 182 9.58 -17.65 -19.04
CA ARG A 182 9.22 -17.48 -20.45
C ARG A 182 8.86 -18.84 -21.04
N ASN A 183 7.65 -19.33 -20.73
CA ASN A 183 7.08 -20.46 -21.46
C ASN A 183 6.09 -19.93 -22.51
N GLN A 184 6.50 -19.95 -23.78
CA GLN A 184 5.65 -19.56 -24.91
C GLN A 184 5.16 -20.81 -25.62
N ILE A 185 3.85 -21.00 -25.64
CA ILE A 185 3.22 -22.14 -26.32
C ILE A 185 2.52 -21.62 -27.56
N PHE A 186 3.06 -21.98 -28.72
CA PHE A 186 2.47 -21.63 -30.01
C PHE A 186 1.60 -22.77 -30.51
N PHE A 187 0.32 -22.51 -30.74
CA PHE A 187 -0.58 -23.46 -31.37
C PHE A 187 -0.67 -23.17 -32.86
N VAL A 188 0.08 -23.94 -33.65
CA VAL A 188 -0.11 -23.98 -35.10
C VAL A 188 -0.94 -25.22 -35.42
N CYS A 189 -2.14 -25.02 -35.96
CA CYS A 189 -2.97 -26.10 -36.48
C CYS A 189 -2.66 -26.23 -37.96
N VAL A 190 -1.81 -27.19 -38.32
CA VAL A 190 -1.66 -27.56 -39.73
C VAL A 190 -2.91 -28.32 -40.12
N ALA A 191 -3.77 -27.68 -40.92
CA ALA A 191 -4.85 -28.40 -41.57
C ALA A 191 -4.20 -29.31 -42.61
N SER A 192 -4.26 -30.62 -42.40
CA SER A 192 -3.93 -31.59 -43.45
C SER A 192 -5.04 -31.51 -44.50
N SER A 193 -4.97 -30.53 -45.38
CA SER A 193 -5.83 -30.48 -46.57
C SER A 193 -5.36 -31.54 -47.54
N GLY A 194 -6.00 -32.72 -47.50
CA GLY A 194 -6.04 -33.66 -48.62
C GLY A 194 -5.78 -35.11 -48.25
N VAL A 195 -6.82 -35.95 -48.38
CA VAL A 195 -6.78 -37.11 -49.28
C VAL A 195 -8.11 -37.13 -50.04
N PRO A 196 -8.15 -36.82 -51.35
CA PRO A 196 -9.16 -37.33 -52.25
C PRO A 196 -8.57 -38.55 -52.97
N VAL A 197 -8.79 -39.76 -52.44
CA VAL A 197 -9.01 -41.04 -53.15
C VAL A 197 -9.73 -41.96 -52.18
#